data_AF-A0A496R6L9-F1
#
_entry.id   AF-A0A496R6L9-F1
#
_cell.length_a   1.000
_cell.length_b   1.000
_cell.length_c   1.000
_cell.angle_alpha   90.00
_cell.angle_beta   90.00
_cell.angle_gamma   90.00
#
_symmetry.space_group_name_H-M   'P 1'
#
loop_
_entity.id
_entity.type
_entity.pdbx_description
1 polymer ?
#
loop_
_entity_poly.entity_id
_entity_poly.type
_entity_poly.pdbx_seq_one_letter_code
_entity_poly.pdbx_strand_id
1 'polypeptide(L)'
;MDDLLERKNVIENEVIVDEKSICTTCIHTGHCMYQRQNGGVINSCDEFEPMMTISRKNEILPKDRIESIEGKYKGLCANCENRNTCMFADSVSGIWHCEEYR
;
A
#
# COMPACT_ATOMS: atom_id res chain seq x y z
N MET A 1 -38.49 -49.74 -18.81
CA MET A 1 -39.03 -48.65 -19.62
C MET A 1 -39.32 -47.53 -18.67
N ASP A 2 -38.27 -46.83 -18.25
CA ASP A 2 -37.81 -45.55 -18.82
C ASP A 2 -38.25 -44.49 -17.80
N ASP A 3 -37.48 -43.51 -17.37
CA ASP A 3 -36.15 -43.06 -17.76
C ASP A 3 -35.61 -42.23 -16.58
N LEU A 4 -34.29 -42.11 -16.52
CA LEU A 4 -33.52 -41.40 -15.52
C LEU A 4 -33.76 -39.89 -15.61
N LEU A 5 -34.69 -39.34 -14.81
CA LEU A 5 -34.81 -37.89 -14.64
C LEU A 5 -33.79 -37.39 -13.61
N GLU A 6 -32.64 -37.01 -14.16
CA GLU A 6 -31.79 -35.89 -13.76
C GLU A 6 -31.36 -35.80 -12.29
N ARG A 7 -30.17 -36.36 -12.07
CA ARG A 7 -29.24 -35.97 -11.00
C ARG A 7 -28.92 -34.48 -11.07
N LYS A 8 -29.74 -33.63 -10.45
CA LYS A 8 -29.29 -32.30 -10.04
C LYS A 8 -28.61 -32.45 -8.69
N ASN A 9 -27.30 -32.68 -8.74
CA ASN A 9 -26.39 -32.47 -7.62
C ASN A 9 -26.54 -31.00 -7.18
N VAL A 10 -27.41 -30.76 -6.20
CA VAL A 10 -27.44 -29.51 -5.46
C VAL A 10 -26.23 -29.54 -4.54
N ILE A 11 -25.22 -28.78 -4.92
CA ILE A 11 -23.97 -28.63 -4.19
C ILE A 11 -24.26 -27.76 -2.96
N GLU A 12 -24.70 -28.38 -1.87
CA GLU A 12 -24.65 -27.76 -0.53
C GLU A 12 -23.24 -27.99 0.02
N ASN A 13 -22.31 -27.12 -0.34
CA ASN A 13 -21.05 -26.97 0.38
C ASN A 13 -20.80 -25.47 0.56
N GLU A 14 -21.45 -24.93 1.58
CA GLU A 14 -21.28 -23.55 2.03
C GLU A 14 -19.93 -23.43 2.73
N VAL A 15 -18.88 -23.27 1.93
CA VAL A 15 -17.53 -23.00 2.38
C VAL A 15 -17.45 -21.50 2.71
N ILE A 16 -17.77 -21.14 3.96
CA ILE A 16 -17.48 -19.81 4.50
C ILE A 16 -15.98 -19.74 4.79
N VAL A 17 -15.19 -19.35 3.79
CA VAL A 17 -13.79 -19.01 3.98
C VAL A 17 -13.72 -17.49 4.02
N ASP A 18 -13.70 -16.94 5.25
CA ASP A 18 -13.42 -15.51 5.53
C ASP A 18 -11.92 -15.23 5.39
N GLU A 19 -11.34 -15.60 4.25
CA GLU A 19 -10.02 -15.14 3.84
C GLU A 19 -10.24 -14.02 2.82
N LYS A 20 -10.07 -12.78 3.27
CA LYS A 20 -10.28 -11.62 2.40
C LYS A 20 -9.26 -11.60 1.28
N SER A 21 -9.78 -11.67 0.05
CA SER A 21 -9.02 -11.44 -1.18
C SER A 21 -8.38 -10.05 -1.18
N ILE A 22 -7.14 -9.92 -1.71
CA ILE A 22 -6.49 -8.61 -1.90
C ILE A 22 -7.34 -7.70 -2.79
N CYS A 23 -8.15 -8.26 -3.70
CA CYS A 23 -9.05 -7.49 -4.56
C CYS A 23 -10.17 -6.77 -3.81
N THR A 24 -10.38 -7.04 -2.51
CA THR A 24 -11.34 -6.29 -1.67
C THR A 24 -10.85 -4.90 -1.28
N THR A 25 -9.54 -4.64 -1.35
CA THR A 25 -8.91 -3.33 -1.06
C THR A 25 -8.35 -2.66 -2.31
N CYS A 26 -8.70 -3.17 -3.50
CA CYS A 26 -8.25 -2.67 -4.79
C CYS A 26 -9.09 -1.46 -5.24
N ILE A 27 -8.52 -0.47 -5.93
CA ILE A 27 -9.30 0.68 -6.43
C ILE A 27 -10.38 0.25 -7.43
N HIS A 28 -10.22 -0.92 -8.06
CA HIS A 28 -11.14 -1.47 -9.05
C HIS A 28 -12.22 -2.39 -8.46
N THR A 29 -12.34 -2.47 -7.13
CA THR A 29 -13.34 -3.30 -6.45
C THR A 29 -14.74 -3.04 -7.00
N GLY A 30 -15.47 -4.11 -7.31
CA GLY A 30 -16.88 -4.05 -7.76
C GLY A 30 -17.09 -4.03 -9.28
N HIS A 31 -16.09 -3.59 -10.07
CA HIS A 31 -16.16 -3.59 -11.54
C HIS A 31 -15.08 -4.45 -12.22
N CYS A 32 -14.05 -4.87 -11.48
CA CYS A 32 -13.02 -5.78 -11.99
C CYS A 32 -13.61 -7.13 -12.44
N MET A 33 -13.39 -7.50 -13.71
CA MET A 33 -13.88 -8.77 -14.26
C MET A 33 -13.25 -9.98 -13.56
N TYR A 34 -11.97 -9.90 -13.20
CA TYR A 34 -11.26 -10.95 -12.47
C TYR A 34 -11.90 -11.23 -11.10
N GLN A 35 -12.35 -10.20 -10.38
CA GLN A 35 -13.05 -10.39 -9.11
C GLN A 35 -14.41 -11.06 -9.30
N ARG A 36 -15.16 -10.71 -10.36
CA ARG A 36 -16.51 -11.25 -10.60
C ARG A 36 -16.51 -12.70 -11.08
N GLN A 37 -15.47 -13.11 -11.80
CA GLN A 37 -15.36 -14.47 -12.33
C GLN A 37 -14.71 -15.44 -11.34
N ASN A 38 -14.02 -14.93 -10.32
CA ASN A 38 -13.35 -15.76 -9.33
C ASN A 38 -14.21 -15.88 -8.07
N GLY A 39 -14.76 -17.07 -7.83
CA GLY A 39 -15.56 -17.39 -6.63
C GLY A 39 -14.70 -17.69 -5.39
N GLY A 40 -13.40 -17.39 -5.43
CA GLY A 40 -12.44 -17.74 -4.39
C GLY A 40 -11.55 -16.57 -3.96
N VAL A 41 -10.69 -16.86 -3.00
CA VAL A 41 -9.74 -15.90 -2.43
C VAL A 41 -8.63 -15.60 -3.44
N ILE A 42 -8.44 -14.34 -3.79
CA ILE A 42 -7.34 -13.89 -4.64
C ILE A 42 -6.27 -13.31 -3.72
N ASN A 43 -5.12 -13.96 -3.62
CA ASN A 43 -3.97 -13.49 -2.85
C ASN A 43 -2.92 -12.78 -3.71
N SER A 44 -3.01 -12.91 -5.04
CA SER A 44 -2.12 -12.31 -6.04
C SER A 44 -2.90 -11.94 -7.29
N CYS A 45 -2.74 -10.72 -7.78
CA CYS A 45 -3.42 -10.20 -8.97
C CYS A 45 -2.53 -9.14 -9.61
N ASP A 46 -2.21 -9.33 -10.88
CA ASP A 46 -1.30 -8.43 -11.61
C ASP A 46 -1.93 -7.05 -11.89
N GLU A 47 -3.26 -6.97 -11.91
CA GLU A 47 -4.05 -5.73 -12.05
C GLU A 47 -4.40 -5.10 -10.69
N PHE A 48 -3.79 -5.55 -9.59
CA PHE A 48 -4.08 -5.01 -8.27
C PHE A 48 -3.48 -3.61 -8.09
N GLU A 49 -4.35 -2.63 -7.82
CA GLU A 49 -3.97 -1.28 -7.43
C GLU A 49 -4.56 -0.97 -6.04
N PRO A 50 -3.75 -0.66 -5.01
CA PRO A 50 -4.25 -0.46 -3.65
C PRO A 50 -5.02 0.85 -3.49
N MET A 51 -6.15 0.83 -2.78
CA MET A 51 -6.79 2.06 -2.31
C MET A 51 -5.88 2.78 -1.32
N MET A 52 -5.40 3.98 -1.68
CA MET A 52 -4.65 4.83 -0.76
C MET A 52 -5.60 5.35 0.34
N THR A 53 -5.62 4.66 1.47
CA THR A 53 -6.21 5.21 2.69
C THR A 53 -5.17 6.11 3.35
N ILE A 54 -5.50 7.39 3.52
CA ILE A 54 -4.68 8.33 4.27
C ILE A 54 -4.74 7.90 5.74
N SER A 55 -3.85 6.97 6.11
CA SER A 55 -3.65 6.57 7.49
C SER A 55 -2.99 7.77 8.17
N ARG A 56 -3.74 8.52 8.96
CA ARG A 56 -3.17 9.52 9.88
C ARG A 56 -2.35 8.74 10.90
N LYS A 57 -1.10 8.45 10.54
CA LYS A 57 -0.12 7.91 11.46
C LYS A 57 0.12 9.00 12.51
N ASN A 58 -0.56 8.87 13.66
CA ASN A 58 -0.03 9.40 14.91
C ASN A 58 1.19 8.54 15.27
N GLU A 59 2.29 8.73 14.55
CA GLU A 59 3.59 8.19 14.95
C GLU A 59 4.04 9.01 16.16
N ILE A 60 3.91 8.43 17.35
CA ILE A 60 4.69 8.85 18.51
C ILE A 60 6.14 8.48 18.16
N LEU A 61 6.87 9.44 17.58
CA LEU A 61 8.30 9.28 17.33
C LEU A 61 9.03 9.07 18.68
N PRO A 62 9.98 8.13 18.76
CA PRO A 62 10.93 8.09 19.86
C PRO A 62 11.61 9.46 19.98
N LYS A 63 11.62 10.02 21.19
CA LYS A 63 12.05 11.39 21.49
C LYS A 63 13.57 11.61 21.39
N ASP A 64 14.29 10.71 20.73
CA ASP A 64 15.73 10.82 20.57
C ASP A 64 16.08 11.27 19.15
N ARG A 65 16.41 12.57 19.08
CA ARG A 65 17.14 13.27 18.01
C ARG A 65 16.40 13.66 16.74
N ILE A 66 15.26 14.35 16.89
CA ILE A 66 14.86 15.33 15.88
C ILE A 66 14.79 16.70 16.55
N GLU A 67 15.95 17.35 16.71
CA GLU A 67 15.98 18.80 16.62
C GLU A 67 15.96 19.15 15.13
N SER A 68 14.78 18.96 14.52
CA SER A 68 14.46 19.61 13.26
C SER A 68 14.33 21.09 13.57
N ILE A 69 15.42 21.82 13.36
CA ILE A 69 15.36 23.28 13.24
C ILE A 69 14.37 23.56 12.12
N GLU A 70 13.25 24.16 12.48
CA GLU A 70 12.13 24.42 11.59
C GLU A 70 12.60 25.08 10.28
N GLY A 71 12.29 24.41 9.16
CA GLY A 71 11.94 25.06 7.91
C GLY A 71 13.04 25.33 6.87
N LYS A 72 14.33 25.36 7.22
CA LYS A 72 15.37 25.70 6.24
C LYS A 72 15.90 24.52 5.43
N TYR A 73 16.23 23.42 6.10
CA TYR A 73 16.90 22.28 5.47
C TYR A 73 15.96 21.07 5.39
N LYS A 74 15.89 20.45 4.21
CA LYS A 74 14.97 19.32 3.91
C LYS A 74 15.73 18.11 3.34
N GLY A 75 15.19 16.92 3.55
CA GLY A 75 15.81 15.66 3.12
C GLY A 75 17.10 15.36 3.89
N LEU A 76 18.06 14.68 3.26
CA LEU A 76 19.39 14.37 3.81
C LEU A 76 20.14 15.62 4.28
N CYS A 77 19.90 16.80 3.71
CA CYS A 77 20.58 18.01 4.20
C CYS A 77 20.10 18.46 5.59
N ALA A 78 19.00 17.90 6.12
CA ALA A 78 18.51 18.22 7.46
C ALA A 78 19.46 17.75 8.58
N ASN A 79 20.20 16.66 8.37
CA ASN A 79 21.15 16.10 9.32
C ASN A 79 22.62 16.13 8.83
N CYS A 80 22.89 16.82 7.73
CA CYS A 80 24.25 16.97 7.18
C CYS A 80 25.11 17.87 8.06
N GLU A 81 26.36 17.46 8.34
CA GLU A 81 27.36 18.29 9.04
C GLU A 81 27.65 19.59 8.28
N ASN A 82 27.66 19.53 6.94
CA ASN A 82 27.96 20.65 6.04
C ASN A 82 26.73 21.47 5.63
N ARG A 83 25.56 21.28 6.24
CA ARG A 83 24.29 21.90 5.79
C ARG A 83 24.31 23.43 5.62
N ASN A 84 25.19 24.14 6.33
CA ASN A 84 25.30 25.60 6.24
C ASN A 84 26.09 26.10 5.02
N THR A 85 26.94 25.25 4.44
CA THR A 85 27.79 25.56 3.27
C THR A 85 27.47 24.70 2.06
N CYS A 86 26.68 23.64 2.24
CA CYS A 86 26.27 22.75 1.19
C CYS A 86 25.41 23.50 0.17
N MET A 87 25.84 23.48 -1.09
CA MET A 87 25.17 24.18 -2.18
C MET A 87 23.76 23.66 -2.41
N PHE A 88 23.50 22.44 -1.94
CA PHE A 88 22.26 21.73 -2.16
C PHE A 88 21.27 21.83 -0.96
N ALA A 89 21.67 22.50 0.13
CA ALA A 89 20.91 22.50 1.38
C ALA A 89 19.53 23.21 1.28
N ASP A 90 19.41 24.24 0.44
CA ASP A 90 18.20 25.05 0.28
C ASP A 90 17.24 24.54 -0.82
N SER A 91 17.34 23.26 -1.21
CA SER A 91 16.44 22.72 -2.23
C SER A 91 14.99 22.59 -1.73
N VAL A 92 14.04 23.08 -2.53
CA VAL A 92 12.61 23.17 -2.16
C VAL A 92 12.00 21.79 -1.89
N SER A 93 12.39 20.79 -2.68
CA SER A 93 11.91 19.40 -2.60
C SER A 93 12.60 18.57 -1.52
N GLY A 94 13.68 19.08 -0.93
CA GLY A 94 14.58 18.28 -0.10
C GLY A 94 15.38 17.26 -0.91
N ILE A 95 16.54 16.88 -0.36
CA ILE A 95 17.51 16.08 -1.11
C ILE A 95 17.56 14.67 -0.61
N TRP A 96 17.47 13.72 -1.54
CA TRP A 96 17.63 12.29 -1.26
C TRP A 96 19.04 11.78 -1.51
N HIS A 97 19.85 12.53 -2.24
CA HIS A 97 21.26 12.22 -2.49
C HIS A 97 22.06 13.53 -2.52
N CYS A 98 22.89 13.75 -1.49
CA CYS A 98 23.72 14.95 -1.37
C CYS A 98 25.19 14.55 -1.48
N GLU A 99 25.89 15.11 -2.47
CA GLU A 99 27.30 14.81 -2.75
C GLU A 99 28.26 15.35 -1.68
N GLU A 100 27.78 16.30 -0.88
CA GLU A 100 28.54 16.93 0.21
C GLU A 100 28.18 16.35 1.59
N TYR A 101 27.34 15.32 1.63
CA TYR A 101 26.83 14.73 2.87
C TYR A 101 27.94 14.04 3.66
N ARG A 102 28.01 14.37 4.94
CA ARG A 102 28.87 13.78 5.95
C ARG A 102 28.10 13.65 7.24
#